data_AF-A0A497KFK1-F1
#
_entry.id   AF-A0A497KFK1-F1
#
_cell.length_a   1.000
_cell.length_b   1.000
_cell.length_c   1.000
_cell.angle_alpha   90.00
_cell.angle_beta   90.00
_cell.angle_gamma   90.00
#
_symmetry.space_group_name_H-M   'P 1'
#
loop_
_entity.id
_entity.type
_entity.pdbx_description
1 polymer ?
#
loop_
_entity_poly.entity_id
_entity_poly.type
_entity_poly.pdbx_seq_one_letter_code
_entity_poly.pdbx_strand_id
1 'polypeptide(L)'
;MAQHRNINERIKDLIPFLKGQIFKLNTSLQFTNDSNTKSILGAWKDDLEEVLKALDMSGSTMCRLIFIGAHCSGKTTRSKLTYEILKSLGFTVEYREEGIVQCPYPINEQGSYEAQKWILDFYRERDLKGSNAEYVVMDRCSLDTIPYTRYLYTHDRVTAEEASTLYKYAWEIYNAMSGHKIIFYNKPLPLVANNVRSTNEAYRDFIAREFEALIRYIPDPIVVLE
;
A
#
# COMPACT_ATOMS: atom_id res chain seq x y z
N MET A 1 29.70 -11.30 -14.23
CA MET A 1 29.54 -9.83 -14.10
C MET A 1 28.75 -9.29 -15.30
N ALA A 2 27.47 -9.64 -15.46
CA ALA A 2 26.72 -9.32 -16.68
C ALA A 2 25.21 -9.07 -16.46
N GLN A 3 24.76 -8.64 -15.28
CA GLN A 3 23.33 -8.69 -14.94
C GLN A 3 22.76 -7.45 -14.24
N HIS A 4 23.38 -6.29 -14.42
CA HIS A 4 22.75 -5.00 -14.12
C HIS A 4 22.63 -4.20 -15.42
N ARG A 5 21.72 -4.62 -16.31
CA ARG A 5 21.24 -3.72 -17.36
C ARG A 5 20.55 -2.55 -16.67
N ASN A 6 21.00 -1.35 -16.98
CA ASN A 6 20.50 -0.09 -16.46
C ASN A 6 18.97 -0.08 -16.54
N ILE A 7 18.28 0.13 -15.41
CA ILE A 7 16.81 0.08 -15.33
C ILE A 7 16.18 1.05 -16.35
N ASN A 8 16.89 2.15 -16.65
CA ASN A 8 16.53 3.13 -17.67
C ASN A 8 16.46 2.57 -19.10
N GLU A 9 17.23 1.51 -19.43
CA GLU A 9 17.12 0.82 -20.72
C GLU A 9 15.90 -0.12 -20.74
N ARG A 10 15.58 -0.78 -19.63
CA ARG A 10 14.39 -1.64 -19.51
C ARG A 10 13.08 -0.85 -19.50
N ILE A 11 13.09 0.38 -19.00
CA ILE A 11 11.92 1.28 -18.94
C ILE A 11 11.49 1.77 -20.33
N LYS A 12 12.44 1.98 -21.27
CA LYS A 12 12.13 2.52 -22.61
C LYS A 12 11.19 1.64 -23.43
N ASP A 13 11.29 0.32 -23.28
CA ASP A 13 10.44 -0.65 -23.98
C ASP A 13 9.14 -0.98 -23.21
N LEU A 14 9.00 -0.45 -22.00
CA LEU A 14 7.89 -0.76 -21.10
C LEU A 14 6.62 0.03 -21.43
N ILE A 15 6.74 1.30 -21.85
CA ILE A 15 5.60 2.16 -22.14
C ILE A 15 4.63 1.55 -23.18
N PRO A 16 5.10 0.97 -24.31
CA PRO A 16 4.23 0.27 -25.25
C PRO A 16 3.60 -1.01 -24.68
N PHE A 17 4.34 -1.78 -23.89
CA PHE A 17 3.84 -3.00 -23.23
C PHE A 17 2.75 -2.70 -22.19
N LEU A 18 2.97 -1.66 -21.38
CA LEU A 18 2.04 -1.19 -20.36
C LEU A 18 0.72 -0.72 -20.98
N LYS A 19 0.78 0.01 -22.11
CA LYS A 19 -0.44 0.38 -22.86
C LYS A 19 -1.26 -0.86 -23.26
N GLY A 20 -0.60 -1.96 -23.60
CA GLY A 20 -1.24 -3.24 -23.91
C GLY A 20 -1.83 -3.99 -22.71
N GLN A 21 -1.17 -3.96 -21.55
CA GLN A 21 -1.68 -4.60 -20.31
C GLN A 21 -2.79 -3.78 -19.65
N ILE A 22 -2.67 -2.45 -19.65
CA ILE A 22 -3.73 -1.51 -19.25
C ILE A 22 -5.01 -1.79 -20.05
N PHE A 23 -4.89 -2.05 -21.36
CA PHE A 23 -6.03 -2.40 -22.21
C PHE A 23 -6.67 -3.75 -21.83
N LYS A 24 -5.86 -4.76 -21.47
CA LYS A 24 -6.35 -6.08 -21.02
C LYS A 24 -7.01 -6.04 -19.64
N LEU A 25 -6.48 -5.24 -18.72
CA LEU A 25 -7.05 -5.05 -17.38
C LEU A 25 -8.37 -4.27 -17.45
N ASN A 26 -8.53 -3.34 -18.39
CA ASN A 26 -9.82 -2.70 -18.67
C ASN A 26 -10.91 -3.71 -19.09
N THR A 27 -10.55 -4.78 -19.81
CA THR A 27 -11.53 -5.80 -20.22
C THR A 27 -11.90 -6.80 -19.12
N SER A 28 -11.04 -7.04 -18.13
CA SER A 28 -11.31 -7.99 -17.04
C SER A 28 -11.97 -7.38 -15.81
N LEU A 29 -11.86 -6.06 -15.61
CA LEU A 29 -12.36 -5.39 -14.40
C LEU A 29 -13.82 -4.89 -14.48
N GLN A 30 -14.56 -5.13 -15.57
CA GLN A 30 -15.96 -4.65 -15.76
C GLN A 30 -16.17 -3.19 -15.30
N PHE A 31 -15.19 -2.31 -15.47
CA PHE A 31 -15.44 -0.89 -15.28
C PHE A 31 -16.27 -0.40 -16.45
N THR A 32 -17.56 -0.20 -16.19
CA THR A 32 -18.52 0.35 -17.15
C THR A 32 -17.98 1.63 -17.76
N ASN A 33 -18.07 1.74 -19.09
CA ASN A 33 -17.67 2.90 -19.89
C ASN A 33 -18.05 4.21 -19.21
N ASP A 34 -17.08 4.94 -18.65
CA ASP A 34 -17.28 6.32 -18.26
C ASP A 34 -15.96 7.09 -18.24
N SER A 35 -16.04 8.41 -18.39
CA SER A 35 -14.91 9.36 -18.45
C SER A 35 -13.91 9.26 -17.29
N ASN A 36 -14.27 8.58 -16.19
CA ASN A 36 -13.41 8.27 -15.04
C ASN A 36 -12.27 7.29 -15.35
N THR A 37 -12.43 6.38 -16.32
CA THR A 37 -11.36 5.41 -16.63
C THR A 37 -10.15 6.10 -17.27
N LYS A 38 -10.36 7.18 -18.04
CA LYS A 38 -9.26 7.98 -18.61
C LYS A 38 -8.49 8.78 -17.54
N SER A 39 -9.16 9.25 -16.49
CA SER A 39 -8.49 10.00 -15.41
C SER A 39 -7.65 9.10 -14.50
N ILE A 40 -8.16 7.91 -14.16
CA ILE A 40 -7.43 6.90 -13.38
C ILE A 40 -6.17 6.45 -14.14
N LEU A 41 -6.25 6.26 -15.45
CA LEU A 41 -5.12 5.82 -16.28
C LEU A 41 -4.08 6.92 -16.51
N GLY A 42 -4.50 8.19 -16.52
CA GLY A 42 -3.59 9.34 -16.56
C GLY A 42 -2.81 9.49 -15.27
N ALA A 43 -3.50 9.52 -14.13
CA ALA A 43 -2.88 9.55 -12.80
C ALA A 43 -1.90 8.38 -12.62
N TRP A 44 -2.33 7.18 -13.03
CA TRP A 44 -1.52 5.99 -12.90
C TRP A 44 -0.24 5.99 -13.76
N LYS A 45 -0.19 6.74 -14.87
CA LYS A 45 1.04 6.91 -15.65
C LYS A 45 2.09 7.68 -14.85
N ASP A 46 1.68 8.75 -14.19
CA ASP A 46 2.58 9.60 -13.41
C ASP A 46 3.04 8.86 -12.14
N ASP A 47 2.12 8.16 -11.49
CA ASP A 47 2.41 7.25 -10.37
C ASP A 47 3.41 6.15 -10.76
N LEU A 48 3.30 5.62 -11.98
CA LEU A 48 4.20 4.59 -12.48
C LEU A 48 5.61 5.13 -12.73
N GLU A 49 5.74 6.37 -13.22
CA GLU A 49 7.05 7.01 -13.33
C GLU A 49 7.70 7.17 -11.95
N GLU A 50 6.92 7.45 -10.91
CA GLU A 50 7.42 7.50 -9.54
C GLU A 50 7.83 6.12 -9.00
N VAL A 51 7.03 5.08 -9.26
CA VAL A 51 7.41 3.70 -8.96
C VAL A 51 8.75 3.37 -9.63
N LEU A 52 8.90 3.65 -10.92
CA LEU A 52 10.12 3.35 -11.66
C LEU A 52 11.34 4.12 -11.14
N LYS A 53 11.18 5.40 -10.74
CA LYS A 53 12.23 6.18 -10.08
C LYS A 53 12.66 5.55 -8.76
N ALA A 54 11.69 5.11 -7.95
CA ALA A 54 11.96 4.43 -6.70
C ALA A 54 12.75 3.12 -6.90
N LEU A 55 12.50 2.38 -7.98
CA LEU A 55 13.26 1.16 -8.31
C LEU A 55 14.71 1.45 -8.73
N ASP A 56 14.99 2.58 -9.38
CA ASP A 56 16.36 2.96 -9.75
C ASP A 56 17.23 3.23 -8.51
N MET A 57 16.60 3.60 -7.38
CA MET A 57 17.27 3.90 -6.12
C MET A 57 17.71 2.65 -5.33
N SER A 58 17.24 1.44 -5.65
CA SER A 58 17.25 0.33 -4.68
C SER A 58 18.49 -0.58 -4.64
N GLY A 59 19.46 -0.46 -5.55
CA GLY A 59 20.72 -1.23 -5.49
C GLY A 59 20.55 -2.77 -5.42
N SER A 60 21.61 -3.51 -5.07
CA SER A 60 21.67 -4.98 -5.14
C SER A 60 21.02 -5.75 -3.96
N THR A 61 20.21 -5.12 -3.12
CA THR A 61 19.53 -5.76 -1.97
C THR A 61 18.01 -5.82 -2.17
N MET A 62 17.34 -6.79 -1.51
CA MET A 62 15.88 -6.95 -1.57
C MET A 62 15.18 -5.64 -1.18
N CYS A 63 14.22 -5.20 -2.01
CA CYS A 63 13.43 -4.00 -1.78
C CYS A 63 11.96 -4.33 -1.51
N ARG A 64 11.38 -3.68 -0.50
CA ARG A 64 9.97 -3.77 -0.13
C ARG A 64 9.24 -2.52 -0.60
N LEU A 65 8.26 -2.70 -1.46
CA LEU A 65 7.41 -1.62 -1.98
C LEU A 65 6.08 -1.67 -1.24
N ILE A 66 5.88 -0.76 -0.29
CA ILE A 66 4.80 -0.84 0.70
C ILE A 66 3.76 0.23 0.42
N PHE A 67 2.54 -0.20 0.08
CA PHE A 67 1.44 0.71 -0.24
C PHE A 67 0.58 0.95 1.00
N ILE A 68 0.59 2.18 1.51
CA ILE A 68 -0.17 2.60 2.71
C ILE A 68 -1.15 3.74 2.38
N GLY A 69 -2.11 3.96 3.27
CA GLY A 69 -3.07 5.08 3.17
C GLY A 69 -4.51 4.72 3.51
N ALA A 70 -5.38 5.73 3.55
CA ALA A 70 -6.78 5.58 3.98
C ALA A 70 -7.58 4.58 3.13
N HIS A 71 -8.71 4.06 3.63
CA HIS A 71 -9.59 3.23 2.81
C HIS A 71 -10.01 3.94 1.51
N CYS A 72 -10.22 3.13 0.47
CA CYS A 72 -10.63 3.59 -0.86
C CYS A 72 -9.63 4.52 -1.58
N SER A 73 -8.33 4.44 -1.30
CA SER A 73 -7.27 5.17 -2.02
C SER A 73 -6.63 4.40 -3.19
N GLY A 74 -7.18 3.25 -3.59
CA GLY A 74 -6.66 2.47 -4.73
C GLY A 74 -5.40 1.63 -4.45
N LYS A 75 -4.98 1.50 -3.18
CA LYS A 75 -3.77 0.76 -2.76
C LYS A 75 -3.68 -0.64 -3.35
N THR A 76 -4.69 -1.48 -3.12
CA THR A 76 -4.73 -2.86 -3.62
C THR A 76 -4.62 -2.93 -5.14
N THR A 77 -5.21 -1.97 -5.86
CA THR A 77 -5.09 -1.88 -7.31
C THR A 77 -3.66 -1.52 -7.72
N ARG A 78 -3.09 -0.49 -7.10
CA ARG A 78 -1.74 0.01 -7.41
C ARG A 78 -0.64 -0.98 -7.04
N SER A 79 -0.77 -1.67 -5.91
CA SER A 79 0.16 -2.72 -5.46
C SER A 79 0.13 -3.92 -6.41
N LYS A 80 -1.06 -4.43 -6.78
CA LYS A 80 -1.19 -5.53 -7.76
C LYS A 80 -0.62 -5.15 -9.12
N LEU A 81 -0.90 -3.94 -9.60
CA LEU A 81 -0.35 -3.47 -10.86
C LEU A 81 1.18 -3.40 -10.80
N THR A 82 1.75 -2.85 -9.73
CA THR A 82 3.21 -2.77 -9.52
C THR A 82 3.84 -4.16 -9.56
N TYR A 83 3.23 -5.14 -8.90
CA TYR A 83 3.65 -6.53 -8.94
C TYR A 83 3.70 -7.08 -10.38
N GLU A 84 2.62 -6.90 -11.16
CA GLU A 84 2.56 -7.39 -12.54
C GLU A 84 3.60 -6.72 -13.45
N ILE A 85 3.83 -5.42 -13.27
CA ILE A 85 4.84 -4.67 -14.04
C ILE A 85 6.24 -5.19 -13.75
N LEU A 86 6.60 -5.33 -12.47
CA LEU A 86 7.90 -5.81 -12.08
C LEU A 86 8.17 -7.23 -12.61
N LYS A 87 7.16 -8.10 -12.56
CA LYS A 87 7.27 -9.43 -13.17
C LYS A 87 7.45 -9.36 -14.68
N SER A 88 6.72 -8.49 -15.37
CA SER A 88 6.86 -8.30 -16.81
C SER A 88 8.24 -7.76 -17.22
N LEU A 89 8.88 -7.00 -16.33
CA LEU A 89 10.26 -6.51 -16.48
C LEU A 89 11.32 -7.59 -16.22
N GLY A 90 10.90 -8.79 -15.82
CA GLY A 90 11.78 -9.93 -15.57
C GLY A 90 12.45 -9.90 -14.21
N PHE A 91 11.92 -9.14 -13.24
CA PHE A 91 12.36 -9.22 -11.85
C PHE A 91 11.70 -10.39 -11.12
N THR A 92 12.39 -10.91 -10.11
CA THR A 92 11.78 -11.81 -9.12
C THR A 92 10.97 -11.00 -8.11
N VAL A 93 9.67 -11.29 -8.01
CA VAL A 93 8.74 -10.48 -7.21
C VAL A 93 7.84 -11.37 -6.37
N GLU A 94 7.70 -11.02 -5.09
CA GLU A 94 6.71 -11.58 -4.17
C GLU A 94 5.61 -10.54 -3.91
N TYR A 95 4.35 -10.99 -3.80
CA TYR A 95 3.22 -10.14 -3.43
C TYR A 95 2.69 -10.54 -2.05
N ARG A 96 2.41 -9.55 -1.20
CA ARG A 96 1.83 -9.72 0.13
C ARG A 96 0.49 -9.00 0.21
N GLU A 97 -0.58 -9.78 0.27
CA GLU A 97 -1.96 -9.26 0.21
C GLU A 97 -2.41 -8.63 1.53
N GLU A 98 -3.44 -7.78 1.46
CA GLU A 98 -4.17 -7.30 2.64
C GLU A 98 -4.87 -8.48 3.35
N GLY A 99 -4.66 -8.62 4.67
CA GLY A 99 -5.28 -9.68 5.47
C GLY A 99 -6.45 -9.25 6.34
N ILE A 100 -6.82 -7.97 6.32
CA ILE A 100 -7.83 -7.44 7.27
C ILE A 100 -9.20 -8.13 7.12
N VAL A 101 -9.52 -8.60 5.92
CA VAL A 101 -10.78 -9.32 5.61
C VAL A 101 -10.89 -10.66 6.33
N GLN A 102 -9.78 -11.22 6.82
CA GLN A 102 -9.74 -12.47 7.57
C GLN A 102 -9.90 -12.25 9.09
N CYS A 103 -9.95 -10.99 9.55
CA CYS A 103 -10.12 -10.67 10.95
C CYS A 103 -11.50 -11.17 11.45
N PRO A 104 -11.56 -11.96 12.53
CA PRO A 104 -12.81 -12.48 13.06
C PRO A 104 -13.59 -11.44 13.90
N TYR A 105 -12.98 -10.29 14.18
CA TYR A 105 -13.55 -9.23 15.00
C TYR A 105 -14.15 -8.11 14.14
N PRO A 106 -15.09 -7.31 14.68
CA PRO A 106 -15.51 -6.07 14.04
C PRO A 106 -14.30 -5.15 13.79
N ILE A 107 -14.30 -4.46 12.64
CA ILE A 107 -13.22 -3.58 12.20
C ILE A 107 -13.71 -2.14 11.99
N ASN A 108 -12.81 -1.25 11.59
CA ASN A 108 -13.07 0.17 11.32
C ASN A 108 -13.69 0.90 12.52
N GLU A 109 -14.81 1.60 12.36
CA GLU A 109 -15.47 2.36 13.43
C GLU A 109 -15.94 1.48 14.61
N GLN A 110 -16.10 0.18 14.37
CA GLN A 110 -16.52 -0.79 15.37
C GLN A 110 -15.36 -1.62 15.91
N GLY A 111 -14.11 -1.29 15.54
CA GLY A 111 -12.92 -2.00 15.98
C GLY A 111 -12.74 -2.01 17.51
N SER A 112 -11.91 -2.94 17.96
CA SER A 112 -11.50 -3.09 19.36
C SER A 112 -9.99 -3.31 19.46
N TYR A 113 -9.48 -3.42 20.69
CA TYR A 113 -8.10 -3.82 20.95
C TYR A 113 -7.78 -5.19 20.33
N GLU A 114 -8.67 -6.18 20.49
CA GLU A 114 -8.51 -7.53 19.95
C GLU A 114 -8.44 -7.52 18.43
N ALA A 115 -9.29 -6.71 17.77
CA ALA A 115 -9.26 -6.54 16.32
C ALA A 115 -7.92 -5.98 15.84
N GLN A 116 -7.42 -4.90 16.45
CA GLN A 116 -6.15 -4.29 16.07
C GLN A 116 -4.97 -5.22 16.37
N LYS A 117 -4.98 -5.90 17.51
CA LYS A 117 -3.95 -6.87 17.87
C LYS A 117 -3.91 -8.03 16.88
N TRP A 118 -5.08 -8.58 16.51
CA TRP A 118 -5.17 -9.66 15.52
C TRP A 118 -4.59 -9.23 14.17
N ILE A 119 -4.92 -8.02 13.71
CA ILE A 119 -4.39 -7.47 12.44
C ILE A 119 -2.86 -7.31 12.51
N LEU A 120 -2.33 -6.85 13.64
CA LEU A 120 -0.89 -6.75 13.85
C LEU A 120 -0.21 -8.12 13.90
N ASP A 121 -0.81 -9.13 14.54
CA ASP A 121 -0.28 -10.49 14.55
C ASP A 121 -0.23 -11.08 13.12
N PHE A 122 -1.30 -10.87 12.33
CA PHE A 122 -1.30 -11.23 10.91
C PHE A 122 -0.15 -10.55 10.15
N TYR A 123 0.03 -9.24 10.31
CA TYR A 123 1.11 -8.52 9.65
C TYR A 123 2.49 -8.94 10.16
N ARG A 124 2.63 -9.33 11.43
CA ARG A 124 3.88 -9.86 11.96
C ARG A 124 4.27 -11.14 11.22
N GLU A 125 3.37 -12.10 11.14
CA GLU A 125 3.63 -13.38 10.46
C GLU A 125 3.91 -13.17 8.96
N ARG A 126 3.10 -12.34 8.31
CA ARG A 126 3.23 -12.03 6.88
C ARG A 126 4.49 -11.25 6.56
N ASP A 127 4.85 -10.23 7.36
CA ASP A 127 5.86 -9.22 7.01
C ASP A 127 7.27 -9.64 7.44
N LEU A 128 7.38 -10.39 8.53
CA LEU A 128 8.66 -10.92 9.00
C LEU A 128 9.07 -12.22 8.30
N LYS A 129 8.18 -12.82 7.50
CA LYS A 129 8.55 -13.92 6.61
C LYS A 129 9.66 -13.44 5.66
N GLY A 130 10.76 -14.21 5.59
CA GLY A 130 11.85 -13.95 4.65
C GLY A 130 11.42 -14.11 3.19
N SER A 131 12.13 -13.46 2.27
CA SER A 131 11.94 -13.61 0.83
C SER A 131 13.30 -13.63 0.13
N ASN A 132 13.36 -14.38 -0.98
CA ASN A 132 14.51 -14.39 -1.89
C ASN A 132 14.23 -13.59 -3.17
N ALA A 133 13.09 -12.90 -3.24
CA ALA A 133 12.74 -12.04 -4.35
C ALA A 133 13.59 -10.75 -4.32
N GLU A 134 13.86 -10.18 -5.50
CA GLU A 134 14.43 -8.83 -5.61
C GLU A 134 13.45 -7.79 -5.04
N TYR A 135 12.14 -7.98 -5.29
CA TYR A 135 11.10 -7.09 -4.81
C TYR A 135 10.01 -7.82 -4.03
N VAL A 136 9.57 -7.24 -2.93
CA VAL A 136 8.40 -7.64 -2.18
C VAL A 136 7.39 -6.51 -2.22
N VAL A 137 6.30 -6.69 -2.97
CA VAL A 137 5.22 -5.71 -3.06
C VAL A 137 4.19 -6.01 -1.98
N MET A 138 3.86 -5.01 -1.18
CA MET A 138 3.02 -5.18 0.01
C MET A 138 1.79 -4.28 -0.07
N ASP A 139 0.61 -4.90 -0.02
CA ASP A 139 -0.65 -4.20 0.22
C ASP A 139 -0.80 -3.99 1.73
N ARG A 140 -0.47 -2.76 2.16
CA ARG A 140 -0.34 -2.33 3.57
C ARG A 140 0.79 -3.00 4.33
N CYS A 141 1.07 -2.50 5.53
CA CYS A 141 1.97 -3.11 6.51
C CYS A 141 1.45 -2.85 7.93
N SER A 142 2.21 -3.30 8.94
CA SER A 142 1.86 -3.07 10.35
C SER A 142 1.58 -1.61 10.71
N LEU A 143 2.29 -0.63 10.11
CA LEU A 143 2.06 0.80 10.38
C LEU A 143 0.70 1.29 9.89
N ASP A 144 0.07 0.61 8.93
CA ASP A 144 -1.25 0.98 8.41
C ASP A 144 -2.34 0.88 9.48
N THR A 145 -2.09 0.19 10.60
CA THR A 145 -2.99 0.08 11.77
C THR A 145 -2.99 1.31 12.68
N ILE A 146 -1.96 2.16 12.63
CA ILE A 146 -1.79 3.28 13.56
C ILE A 146 -2.94 4.29 13.47
N PRO A 147 -3.35 4.77 12.28
CA PRO A 147 -4.50 5.68 12.14
C PRO A 147 -5.80 5.13 12.72
N TYR A 148 -6.03 3.81 12.58
CA TYR A 148 -7.23 3.14 13.09
C TYR A 148 -7.18 2.99 14.60
N THR A 149 -6.04 2.59 15.15
CA THR A 149 -5.83 2.55 16.61
C THR A 149 -6.03 3.94 17.22
N ARG A 150 -5.56 4.99 16.54
CA ARG A 150 -5.79 6.38 16.97
C ARG A 150 -7.26 6.77 16.94
N TYR A 151 -7.99 6.39 15.90
CA TYR A 151 -9.44 6.59 15.85
C TYR A 151 -10.14 5.92 17.04
N LEU A 152 -9.86 4.63 17.27
CA LEU A 152 -10.46 3.86 18.36
C LEU A 152 -10.15 4.45 19.74
N TYR A 153 -8.91 4.88 19.96
CA TYR A 153 -8.52 5.57 21.20
C TYR A 153 -9.31 6.87 21.41
N THR A 154 -9.42 7.71 20.38
CA THR A 154 -10.15 8.98 20.48
C THR A 154 -11.67 8.84 20.62
N HIS A 155 -12.19 7.62 20.46
CA HIS A 155 -13.61 7.29 20.60
C HIS A 155 -13.86 6.32 21.76
N ASP A 156 -12.93 6.27 22.73
CA ASP A 156 -13.03 5.47 23.97
C ASP A 156 -13.27 3.96 23.74
N ARG A 157 -12.86 3.45 22.56
CA ARG A 157 -12.94 2.01 22.22
C ARG A 157 -11.72 1.23 22.68
N VAL A 158 -10.63 1.93 22.93
CA VAL A 158 -9.34 1.39 23.35
C VAL A 158 -8.75 2.36 24.37
N THR A 159 -8.18 1.85 25.45
CA THR A 159 -7.54 2.66 26.49
C THR A 159 -6.21 3.25 26.02
N ALA A 160 -5.67 4.23 26.74
CA ALA A 160 -4.37 4.82 26.41
C ALA A 160 -3.22 3.78 26.47
N GLU A 161 -3.29 2.84 27.42
CA GLU A 161 -2.29 1.78 27.59
C GLU A 161 -2.34 0.77 26.44
N GLU A 162 -3.53 0.33 26.07
CA GLU A 162 -3.74 -0.56 24.92
C GLU A 162 -3.31 0.09 23.61
N ALA A 163 -3.66 1.36 23.38
CA ALA A 163 -3.24 2.10 22.20
C ALA A 163 -1.71 2.22 22.12
N SER A 164 -1.06 2.57 23.24
CA SER A 164 0.41 2.62 23.35
C SER A 164 1.05 1.27 23.01
N THR A 165 0.48 0.18 23.52
CA THR A 165 0.94 -1.19 23.24
C THR A 165 0.83 -1.52 21.75
N LEU A 166 -0.30 -1.21 21.12
CA LEU A 166 -0.53 -1.45 19.70
C LEU A 166 0.42 -0.61 18.82
N TYR A 167 0.63 0.67 19.15
CA TYR A 167 1.57 1.52 18.40
C TYR A 167 3.00 0.97 18.47
N LYS A 168 3.47 0.61 19.67
CA LYS A 168 4.79 0.03 19.85
C LYS A 168 4.93 -1.25 19.02
N TYR A 169 3.93 -2.13 19.07
CA TYR A 169 3.95 -3.39 18.35
C TYR A 169 3.96 -3.20 16.82
N ALA A 170 3.19 -2.22 16.30
CA ALA A 170 3.19 -1.86 14.89
C ALA A 170 4.60 -1.45 14.40
N TRP A 171 5.27 -0.59 15.17
CA TRP A 171 6.63 -0.13 14.86
C TRP A 171 7.67 -1.24 15.01
N GLU A 172 7.56 -2.10 16.02
CA GLU A 172 8.47 -3.25 16.19
C GLU A 172 8.43 -4.19 14.98
N ILE A 173 7.23 -4.51 14.48
CA ILE A 173 7.09 -5.32 13.26
C ILE A 173 7.72 -4.62 12.06
N TYR A 174 7.45 -3.33 11.87
CA TYR A 174 7.99 -2.57 10.74
C TYR A 174 9.52 -2.48 10.76
N ASN A 175 10.09 -2.18 11.92
CA ASN A 175 11.54 -2.05 12.09
C ASN A 175 12.26 -3.40 11.96
N ALA A 176 11.59 -4.51 12.28
CA ALA A 176 12.14 -5.84 12.13
C ALA A 176 12.10 -6.38 10.68
N MET A 177 11.42 -5.69 9.75
CA MET A 177 11.41 -6.08 8.34
C MET A 177 12.82 -5.92 7.72
N SER A 178 13.31 -6.99 7.11
CA SER A 178 14.56 -6.98 6.35
C SER A 178 14.43 -6.26 5.00
N GLY A 179 15.56 -5.85 4.43
CA GLY A 179 15.61 -5.21 3.11
C GLY A 179 15.36 -3.71 3.14
N HIS A 180 15.60 -3.06 2.01
CA HIS A 180 15.29 -1.64 1.84
C HIS A 180 13.78 -1.47 1.74
N LYS A 181 13.20 -0.43 2.36
CA LYS A 181 11.75 -0.17 2.29
C LYS A 181 11.54 1.13 1.52
N ILE A 182 10.54 1.12 0.64
CA ILE A 182 10.03 2.33 -0.01
C ILE A 182 8.54 2.36 0.22
N ILE A 183 8.06 3.48 0.73
CA ILE A 183 6.67 3.67 1.10
C ILE A 183 5.95 4.44 -0.01
N PHE A 184 4.87 3.86 -0.51
CA PHE A 184 3.94 4.51 -1.41
C PHE A 184 2.74 4.96 -0.59
N TYR A 185 2.68 6.25 -0.28
CA TYR A 185 1.53 6.83 0.39
C TYR A 185 0.47 7.19 -0.64
N ASN A 186 -0.71 6.58 -0.52
CA ASN A 186 -1.81 6.76 -1.44
C ASN A 186 -2.81 7.74 -0.83
N LYS A 187 -2.88 8.95 -1.39
CA LYS A 187 -3.83 9.95 -0.93
C LYS A 187 -5.28 9.48 -1.12
N PRO A 188 -6.21 9.90 -0.26
CA PRO A 188 -7.62 9.58 -0.45
C PRO A 188 -8.12 10.17 -1.77
N LEU A 189 -8.61 9.33 -2.67
CA LEU A 189 -9.25 9.79 -3.91
C LEU A 189 -10.50 10.65 -3.61
N PRO A 190 -10.88 11.61 -4.45
CA PRO A 190 -12.12 12.37 -4.25
C PRO A 190 -13.34 11.45 -4.05
N LEU A 191 -14.26 11.87 -3.18
CA LEU A 191 -15.56 11.22 -3.04
C LEU A 191 -16.36 11.46 -4.33
N VAL A 192 -16.24 10.54 -5.27
CA VAL A 192 -17.19 10.46 -6.39
C VAL A 192 -18.45 9.82 -5.82
N ALA A 193 -19.55 10.55 -5.87
CA ALA A 193 -20.86 10.18 -5.32
C ALA A 193 -21.46 8.96 -6.02
N ASN A 194 -20.90 7.77 -5.80
CA ASN A 194 -21.46 6.51 -6.23
C ASN A 194 -21.53 5.56 -5.02
N ASN A 195 -22.76 5.08 -4.76
CA ASN A 195 -23.32 4.35 -3.61
C ASN A 195 -22.59 3.07 -3.13
N VAL A 196 -21.26 3.01 -3.15
CA VAL A 196 -20.47 1.79 -2.90
C VAL A 196 -19.48 1.96 -1.73
N ARG A 197 -19.39 3.14 -1.12
CA ARG A 197 -18.31 3.50 -0.18
C ARG A 197 -18.83 3.74 1.24
N SER A 198 -17.97 3.62 2.26
CA SER A 198 -18.33 4.02 3.63
C SER A 198 -18.88 5.44 3.60
N THR A 199 -20.08 5.61 4.12
CA THR A 199 -20.84 6.87 4.06
C THR A 199 -20.36 7.90 5.07
N ASN A 200 -19.34 7.58 5.87
CA ASN A 200 -18.86 8.43 6.95
C ASN A 200 -17.61 9.23 6.52
N GLU A 201 -17.84 10.42 5.96
CA GLU A 201 -16.78 11.34 5.54
C GLU A 201 -15.88 11.73 6.71
N ALA A 202 -16.45 11.98 7.89
CA ALA A 202 -15.69 12.38 9.07
C ALA A 202 -14.69 11.29 9.52
N TYR A 203 -15.10 10.02 9.47
CA TYR A 203 -14.21 8.90 9.75
C TYR A 203 -13.06 8.85 8.74
N ARG A 204 -13.38 8.98 7.45
CA ARG A 204 -12.38 8.94 6.38
C ARG A 204 -11.37 10.07 6.51
N ASP A 205 -11.83 11.30 6.73
CA ASP A 205 -10.99 12.48 6.86
C ASP A 205 -10.11 12.40 8.11
N PHE A 206 -10.64 11.83 9.19
CA PHE A 206 -9.83 11.52 10.37
C PHE A 206 -8.67 10.59 10.00
N ILE A 207 -8.96 9.44 9.39
CA ILE A 207 -7.93 8.46 9.02
C ILE A 207 -6.93 9.06 8.04
N ALA A 208 -7.38 9.85 7.06
CA ALA A 208 -6.51 10.52 6.10
C ALA A 208 -5.50 11.46 6.78
N ARG A 209 -5.97 12.31 7.72
CA ARG A 209 -5.09 13.20 8.48
C ARG A 209 -4.08 12.44 9.35
N GLU A 210 -4.51 11.34 9.95
CA GLU A 210 -3.61 10.50 10.75
C GLU A 210 -2.54 9.82 9.89
N PHE A 211 -2.84 9.45 8.63
CA PHE A 211 -1.81 9.01 7.70
C PHE A 211 -0.82 10.13 7.35
N GLU A 212 -1.30 11.34 7.07
CA GLU A 212 -0.45 12.52 6.81
C GLU A 212 0.46 12.87 8.00
N ALA A 213 0.02 12.57 9.23
CA ALA A 213 0.86 12.67 10.41
C ALA A 213 1.88 11.52 10.46
N LEU A 214 1.43 10.27 10.29
CA LEU A 214 2.26 9.07 10.36
C LEU A 214 3.46 9.11 9.41
N ILE A 215 3.24 9.50 8.14
CA ILE A 215 4.31 9.48 7.12
C ILE A 215 5.49 10.39 7.48
N ARG A 216 5.29 11.41 8.32
CA ARG A 216 6.37 12.30 8.78
C ARG A 216 7.36 11.62 9.72
N TYR A 217 6.97 10.50 10.32
CA TYR A 217 7.77 9.74 11.27
C TYR A 217 8.41 8.49 10.66
N ILE A 218 8.05 8.13 9.43
CA ILE A 218 8.64 6.99 8.75
C ILE A 218 10.04 7.41 8.24
N PRO A 219 11.11 6.68 8.58
CA PRO A 219 12.47 7.06 8.21
C PRO A 219 12.83 6.66 6.77
N ASP A 220 12.08 5.74 6.18
CA ASP A 220 12.31 5.22 4.83
C ASP A 220 11.74 6.16 3.76
N PRO A 221 12.27 6.14 2.51
CA PRO A 221 11.79 6.98 1.42
C PRO A 221 10.29 6.85 1.19
N ILE A 222 9.62 7.99 1.02
CA ILE A 222 8.19 8.08 0.73
C ILE A 222 7.97 8.67 -0.66
N VAL A 223 7.14 7.97 -1.42
CA VAL A 223 6.56 8.40 -2.69
C VAL A 223 5.10 8.71 -2.44
N VAL A 224 4.68 9.95 -2.70
CA VAL A 224 3.31 10.40 -2.48
C VAL A 224 2.55 10.30 -3.79
N LEU A 225 1.56 9.42 -3.80
CA LEU A 225 0.76 9.15 -4.97
C LEU A 225 -0.58 9.92 -4.89
N GLU A 226 -0.93 10.61 -5.97
CA GLU A 226 -2.16 11.41 -6.11
C GLU A 226 -3.37 10.58 -6.62
#